data_AF-A0A961MHV6-F1
#
_entry.id   AF-A0A961MHV6-F1
#
_cell.length_a   1.000
_cell.length_b   1.000
_cell.length_c   1.000
_cell.angle_alpha   90.00
_cell.angle_beta   90.00
_cell.angle_gamma   90.00
#
_symmetry.space_group_name_H-M   'P 1'
#
loop_
_entity.id
_entity.type
_entity.pdbx_description
1 polymer ?
#
loop_
_entity_poly.entity_id
_entity_poly.type
_entity_poly.pdbx_seq_one_letter_code
_entity_poly.pdbx_strand_id
1 'polypeptide(L)'
;DLGLSSPLRPDPWGDCTPAQAACLALPSGEDAGLRDGREVSGEALDLVAFYTASLAVPERRAPGDPEVLAGKRAFHAAGCTACHTPRHVTHRLPDSPERSFQLIWPYSDLLLHDMGPGLADGRPEGLATGREWRTAPLWGIGLNDAMRAGGVGYLHDGRARTLLEAILWHGGEARPARDKVAAMPPETRAALIRFLESL
;
A
#
# COMPACT_ATOMS: atom_id res chain seq x y z
N ASP A 1 12.97 3.39 11.09
CA ASP A 1 13.94 2.90 10.09
C ASP A 1 14.12 1.38 10.26
N LEU A 2 14.94 0.68 9.45
CA LEU A 2 15.60 -0.56 9.92
C LEU A 2 16.92 -0.23 10.66
N GLY A 3 17.42 1.00 10.52
CA GLY A 3 18.60 1.52 11.21
C GLY A 3 19.92 1.26 10.49
N LEU A 4 19.87 0.73 9.25
CA LEU A 4 21.04 0.34 8.47
C LEU A 4 21.64 1.51 7.71
N SER A 5 22.96 1.65 7.79
CA SER A 5 23.75 2.59 7.00
C SER A 5 23.60 2.38 5.49
N SER A 6 23.41 3.48 4.75
CA SER A 6 23.26 3.53 3.29
C SER A 6 23.74 4.88 2.74
N PRO A 7 23.95 5.04 1.42
CA PRO A 7 24.34 6.35 0.86
C PRO A 7 23.34 7.50 1.10
N LEU A 8 22.07 7.18 1.41
CA LEU A 8 21.02 8.17 1.72
C LEU A 8 20.82 8.40 3.23
N ARG A 9 21.26 7.43 4.06
CA ARG A 9 21.18 7.43 5.53
C ARG A 9 22.50 6.88 6.05
N PRO A 10 23.58 7.69 6.11
CA PRO A 10 24.93 7.18 6.35
C PRO A 10 25.18 6.75 7.80
N ASP A 11 24.29 7.13 8.73
CA ASP A 11 24.45 6.90 10.16
C ASP A 11 24.07 5.45 10.56
N PRO A 12 25.02 4.57 10.92
CA PRO A 12 24.77 3.15 11.20
C PRO A 12 24.10 2.88 12.56
N TRP A 13 23.89 3.94 13.35
CA TRP A 13 23.14 3.91 14.61
C TRP A 13 21.66 4.30 14.42
N GLY A 14 21.21 4.51 13.17
CA GLY A 14 19.81 4.73 12.81
C GLY A 14 19.13 5.86 13.60
N ASP A 15 18.13 5.49 14.41
CA ASP A 15 17.31 6.42 15.18
C ASP A 15 17.91 6.77 16.58
N CYS A 16 19.13 6.34 16.91
CA CYS A 16 19.83 6.74 18.15
C CYS A 16 20.09 8.27 18.19
N THR A 17 19.56 8.96 19.21
CA THR A 17 19.78 10.41 19.38
C THR A 17 21.14 10.74 20.04
N PRO A 18 21.67 11.97 19.90
CA PRO A 18 22.90 12.42 20.57
C PRO A 18 22.91 12.29 22.10
N ALA A 19 21.75 12.20 22.74
CA ALA A 19 21.64 11.97 24.19
C ALA A 19 21.89 10.50 24.60
N GLN A 20 21.81 9.56 23.66
CA GLN A 20 21.87 8.12 23.90
C GLN A 20 23.28 7.57 23.60
N ALA A 21 24.30 8.06 24.32
CA ALA A 21 25.70 7.68 24.09
C ALA A 21 25.94 6.15 24.09
N ALA A 22 25.21 5.39 24.91
CA ALA A 22 25.29 3.92 24.92
C ALA A 22 24.65 3.23 23.69
N CYS A 23 23.74 3.91 22.98
CA CYS A 23 23.12 3.47 21.72
C CYS A 23 24.10 3.69 20.56
N LEU A 24 24.71 4.88 20.50
CA LEU A 24 25.74 5.27 19.53
C LEU A 24 27.03 4.45 19.63
N ALA A 25 27.29 3.79 20.76
CA ALA A 25 28.46 2.97 21.01
C ALA A 25 28.22 1.46 20.84
N LEU A 26 27.05 1.04 20.34
CA LEU A 26 26.81 -0.35 19.96
C LEU A 26 27.56 -0.70 18.65
N PRO A 27 27.96 -1.96 18.44
CA PRO A 27 28.52 -2.39 17.16
C PRO A 27 27.47 -2.27 16.03
N SER A 28 27.89 -1.71 14.90
CA SER A 28 27.16 -1.75 13.63
C SER A 28 27.62 -2.93 12.75
N GLY A 29 26.94 -3.14 11.63
CA GLY A 29 27.39 -4.03 10.55
C GLY A 29 28.26 -3.35 9.49
N GLU A 30 28.79 -2.15 9.74
CA GLU A 30 29.72 -1.49 8.80
C GLU A 30 31.07 -2.23 8.77
N ASP A 31 31.60 -2.44 7.56
CA ASP A 31 32.90 -3.07 7.32
C ASP A 31 33.61 -2.35 6.18
N ALA A 32 34.64 -1.57 6.51
CA ALA A 32 35.45 -0.83 5.54
C ALA A 32 36.23 -1.73 4.56
N GLY A 33 36.30 -3.04 4.79
CA GLY A 33 36.81 -4.05 3.86
C GLY A 33 35.78 -4.56 2.84
N LEU A 34 34.49 -4.23 3.01
CA LEU A 34 33.40 -4.69 2.15
C LEU A 34 32.76 -3.55 1.36
N ARG A 35 32.80 -3.66 0.03
CA ARG A 35 32.12 -2.76 -0.93
C ARG A 35 32.49 -1.28 -0.75
N ASP A 36 31.57 -0.48 -0.20
CA ASP A 36 31.69 0.96 0.04
C ASP A 36 31.69 1.32 1.55
N GLY A 37 31.86 0.31 2.42
CA GLY A 37 31.95 0.44 3.87
C GLY A 37 30.63 0.25 4.64
N ARG A 38 29.48 0.27 3.94
CA ARG A 38 28.15 0.35 4.56
C ARG A 38 27.42 -0.99 4.65
N GLU A 39 26.47 -1.08 5.56
CA GLU A 39 25.55 -2.22 5.71
C GLU A 39 24.67 -2.41 4.46
N VAL A 40 24.21 -1.31 3.86
CA VAL A 40 23.54 -1.29 2.55
C VAL A 40 24.33 -0.44 1.57
N SER A 41 25.27 -1.08 0.88
CA SER A 41 26.09 -0.46 -0.18
C SER A 41 25.24 0.13 -1.32
N GLY A 42 25.71 1.21 -1.95
CA GLY A 42 25.01 1.86 -3.07
C GLY A 42 24.55 0.92 -4.19
N GLU A 43 25.43 0.02 -4.65
CA GLU A 43 25.10 -1.02 -5.64
C GLU A 43 23.90 -1.89 -5.23
N ALA A 44 23.78 -2.24 -3.95
CA ALA A 44 22.66 -3.03 -3.44
C ALA A 44 21.34 -2.23 -3.41
N LEU A 45 21.42 -0.95 -3.04
CA LEU A 45 20.27 -0.05 -3.07
C LEU A 45 19.77 0.13 -4.52
N ASP A 46 20.68 0.36 -5.47
CA ASP A 46 20.36 0.52 -6.89
C ASP A 46 19.76 -0.76 -7.50
N LEU A 47 20.32 -1.94 -7.19
CA LEU A 47 19.79 -3.24 -7.64
C LEU A 47 18.39 -3.53 -7.07
N VAL A 48 18.14 -3.22 -5.79
CA VAL A 48 16.82 -3.38 -5.17
C VAL A 48 15.82 -2.37 -5.74
N ALA A 49 16.22 -1.12 -5.95
CA ALA A 49 15.40 -0.09 -6.59
C ALA A 49 15.05 -0.47 -8.04
N PHE A 50 16.02 -0.94 -8.83
CA PHE A 50 15.82 -1.42 -10.19
C PHE A 50 14.85 -2.61 -10.22
N TYR A 51 15.06 -3.62 -9.37
CA TYR A 51 14.19 -4.79 -9.28
C TYR A 51 12.75 -4.41 -8.91
N THR A 52 12.56 -3.73 -7.77
CA THR A 52 11.23 -3.38 -7.25
C THR A 52 10.46 -2.48 -8.21
N ALA A 53 11.13 -1.48 -8.81
CA ALA A 53 10.52 -0.58 -9.79
C ALA A 53 10.35 -1.21 -11.18
N SER A 54 10.75 -2.47 -11.39
CA SER A 54 10.54 -3.25 -12.64
C SER A 54 9.56 -4.41 -12.45
N LEU A 55 8.99 -4.60 -11.26
CA LEU A 55 7.96 -5.61 -11.01
C LEU A 55 6.66 -5.26 -11.74
N ALA A 56 6.22 -6.16 -12.62
CA ALA A 56 4.89 -6.10 -13.21
C ALA A 56 3.81 -6.40 -12.17
N VAL A 57 2.64 -5.77 -12.31
CA VAL A 57 1.48 -6.05 -11.46
C VAL A 57 0.77 -7.33 -11.93
N PRO A 58 0.07 -8.06 -11.04
CA PRO A 58 -0.65 -9.28 -11.42
C PRO A 58 -1.74 -9.04 -12.48
N GLU A 59 -2.01 -10.04 -13.31
CA GLU A 59 -3.08 -9.96 -14.30
C GLU A 59 -4.47 -9.99 -13.63
N ARG A 60 -5.31 -9.01 -13.99
CA ARG A 60 -6.67 -8.87 -13.46
C ARG A 60 -7.57 -10.02 -13.93
N ARG A 61 -8.21 -10.71 -12.98
CA ARG A 61 -9.00 -11.93 -13.26
C ARG A 61 -10.45 -11.62 -13.62
N ALA A 62 -11.02 -12.45 -14.51
CA ALA A 62 -12.41 -12.44 -14.95
C ALA A 62 -13.01 -11.03 -15.26
N PRO A 63 -12.31 -10.13 -15.98
CA PRO A 63 -12.66 -8.70 -16.02
C PRO A 63 -13.99 -8.39 -16.72
N GLY A 64 -14.51 -9.32 -17.53
CA GLY A 64 -15.78 -9.22 -18.26
C GLY A 64 -16.92 -10.08 -17.68
N ASP A 65 -16.72 -10.73 -16.53
CA ASP A 65 -17.75 -11.54 -15.89
C ASP A 65 -18.96 -10.69 -15.45
N PRO A 66 -20.22 -11.13 -15.64
CA PRO A 66 -21.41 -10.33 -15.33
C PRO A 66 -21.54 -9.91 -13.86
N GLU A 67 -21.08 -10.74 -12.93
CA GLU A 67 -21.14 -10.51 -11.49
C GLU A 67 -20.00 -9.60 -11.03
N VAL A 68 -18.80 -9.77 -11.60
CA VAL A 68 -17.68 -8.81 -11.45
C VAL A 68 -18.08 -7.42 -12.00
N LEU A 69 -18.78 -7.36 -13.12
CA LEU A 69 -19.31 -6.12 -13.67
C LEU A 69 -20.44 -5.53 -12.82
N ALA A 70 -21.25 -6.36 -12.14
CA ALA A 70 -22.23 -5.90 -11.15
C ALA A 70 -21.55 -5.34 -9.90
N GLY A 71 -20.51 -5.99 -9.38
CA GLY A 71 -19.70 -5.52 -8.27
C GLY A 71 -19.00 -4.20 -8.58
N LYS A 72 -18.49 -4.03 -9.81
CA LYS A 72 -17.96 -2.74 -10.27
C LYS A 72 -19.03 -1.64 -10.22
N ARG A 73 -20.27 -1.92 -10.66
CA ARG A 73 -21.37 -0.95 -10.55
C ARG A 73 -21.66 -0.59 -9.08
N ALA A 74 -21.65 -1.57 -8.17
CA ALA A 74 -21.81 -1.33 -6.73
C ALA A 74 -20.67 -0.47 -6.15
N PHE A 75 -19.42 -0.73 -6.52
CA PHE A 75 -18.23 0.03 -6.09
C PHE A 75 -18.31 1.52 -6.49
N HIS A 76 -18.70 1.79 -7.74
CA HIS A 76 -18.95 3.15 -8.21
C HIS A 76 -20.16 3.81 -7.51
N ALA A 77 -21.26 3.08 -7.27
CA ALA A 77 -22.46 3.61 -6.62
C ALA A 77 -22.27 3.93 -5.12
N ALA A 78 -21.47 3.13 -4.42
CA ALA A 78 -20.99 3.45 -3.08
C ALA A 78 -20.19 4.76 -3.08
N GLY A 79 -19.43 5.02 -4.14
CA GLY A 79 -18.53 6.16 -4.26
C GLY A 79 -17.10 5.83 -3.80
N CYS A 80 -16.74 4.55 -3.71
CA CYS A 80 -15.37 4.10 -3.34
C CYS A 80 -14.31 4.71 -4.27
N THR A 81 -14.67 5.00 -5.53
CA THR A 81 -13.84 5.69 -6.52
C THR A 81 -13.48 7.14 -6.19
N ALA A 82 -13.97 7.71 -5.07
CA ALA A 82 -13.53 9.02 -4.59
C ALA A 82 -12.04 9.02 -4.23
N CYS A 83 -11.58 7.97 -3.53
CA CYS A 83 -10.16 7.74 -3.20
C CYS A 83 -9.56 6.64 -4.10
N HIS A 84 -10.31 5.55 -4.32
CA HIS A 84 -9.87 4.43 -5.16
C HIS A 84 -10.04 4.72 -6.67
N THR A 85 -9.36 5.78 -7.13
CA THR A 85 -9.37 6.26 -8.51
C THR A 85 -8.94 5.14 -9.47
N PRO A 86 -9.82 4.69 -10.41
CA PRO A 86 -9.59 3.44 -11.14
C PRO A 86 -8.32 3.35 -11.97
N ARG A 87 -7.82 4.47 -12.54
CA ARG A 87 -6.75 4.47 -13.54
C ARG A 87 -5.92 5.76 -13.53
N HIS A 88 -4.65 5.64 -13.91
CA HIS A 88 -3.72 6.74 -14.17
C HIS A 88 -2.91 6.49 -15.45
N VAL A 89 -2.22 7.52 -15.94
CA VAL A 89 -1.16 7.37 -16.94
C VAL A 89 0.18 7.70 -16.29
N THR A 90 1.18 6.83 -16.39
CA THR A 90 2.51 7.08 -15.80
C THR A 90 3.22 8.25 -16.49
N HIS A 91 4.20 8.85 -15.81
CA HIS A 91 4.99 9.94 -16.38
C HIS A 91 5.78 9.48 -17.61
N ARG A 92 6.19 10.44 -18.46
CA ARG A 92 7.11 10.17 -19.57
C ARG A 92 8.54 10.09 -19.05
N LEU A 93 8.99 8.87 -18.76
CA LEU A 93 10.38 8.58 -18.42
C LEU A 93 11.21 8.49 -19.72
N PRO A 94 12.31 9.24 -19.87
CA PRO A 94 13.21 9.11 -21.03
C PRO A 94 13.99 7.79 -20.99
N ASP A 95 14.60 7.49 -19.85
CA ASP A 95 15.57 6.40 -19.65
C ASP A 95 14.92 5.08 -19.22
N SER A 96 13.61 4.95 -19.43
CA SER A 96 12.79 3.80 -18.99
C SER A 96 11.52 3.66 -19.85
N PRO A 97 11.67 3.43 -21.17
CA PRO A 97 10.54 3.36 -22.11
C PRO A 97 9.52 2.27 -21.77
N GLU A 98 9.96 1.17 -21.14
CA GLU A 98 9.12 0.07 -20.66
C GLU A 98 8.20 0.45 -19.48
N ARG A 99 8.48 1.58 -18.81
CA ARG A 99 7.65 2.13 -17.70
C ARG A 99 7.01 3.48 -18.04
N SER A 100 7.43 4.09 -19.16
CA SER A 100 7.03 5.41 -19.64
C SER A 100 5.60 5.43 -20.20
N PHE A 101 4.78 6.41 -19.81
CA PHE A 101 3.47 6.71 -20.41
C PHE A 101 2.45 5.54 -20.45
N GLN A 102 2.51 4.62 -19.49
CA GLN A 102 1.62 3.46 -19.41
C GLN A 102 0.26 3.82 -18.81
N LEU A 103 -0.82 3.28 -19.39
CA LEU A 103 -2.17 3.32 -18.79
C LEU A 103 -2.29 2.20 -17.74
N ILE A 104 -2.28 2.58 -16.47
CA ILE A 104 -2.33 1.66 -15.32
C ILE A 104 -3.69 1.71 -14.60
N TRP A 105 -4.08 0.63 -13.92
CA TRP A 105 -5.36 0.50 -13.22
C TRP A 105 -5.22 0.15 -11.72
N PRO A 106 -4.61 1.01 -10.89
CA PRO A 106 -4.33 0.69 -9.48
C PRO A 106 -5.54 0.78 -8.54
N TYR A 107 -6.65 1.40 -8.94
CA TYR A 107 -7.78 1.74 -8.04
C TYR A 107 -7.30 2.44 -6.75
N SER A 108 -6.55 3.51 -6.93
CA SER A 108 -6.00 4.39 -5.88
C SER A 108 -5.56 5.70 -6.52
N ASP A 109 -5.81 6.82 -5.87
CA ASP A 109 -5.24 8.15 -6.18
C ASP A 109 -3.83 8.37 -5.63
N LEU A 110 -3.35 7.46 -4.77
CA LEU A 110 -2.10 7.52 -4.01
C LEU A 110 -2.03 8.67 -2.99
N LEU A 111 -3.17 9.30 -2.66
CA LEU A 111 -3.26 10.41 -1.69
C LEU A 111 -3.49 9.92 -0.26
N LEU A 112 -3.29 10.82 0.71
CA LEU A 112 -3.61 10.64 2.13
C LEU A 112 -5.06 11.06 2.42
N HIS A 113 -5.79 10.28 3.22
CA HIS A 113 -7.15 10.58 3.68
C HIS A 113 -7.36 10.25 5.15
N ASP A 114 -8.17 11.05 5.86
CA ASP A 114 -8.61 10.74 7.22
C ASP A 114 -9.52 9.50 7.21
N MET A 115 -8.99 8.38 7.72
CA MET A 115 -9.74 7.13 7.89
C MET A 115 -10.52 7.09 9.21
N GLY A 116 -10.49 8.17 9.99
CA GLY A 116 -11.18 8.34 11.25
C GLY A 116 -10.48 7.68 12.45
N PRO A 117 -10.91 8.00 13.68
CA PRO A 117 -10.25 7.58 14.91
C PRO A 117 -10.27 6.05 15.15
N GLY A 118 -11.16 5.31 14.47
CA GLY A 118 -11.18 3.85 14.55
C GLY A 118 -9.97 3.19 13.88
N LEU A 119 -9.31 3.87 12.95
CA LEU A 119 -8.09 3.45 12.26
C LEU A 119 -6.93 4.40 12.57
N ALA A 120 -6.91 4.99 13.77
CA ALA A 120 -5.79 5.80 14.23
C ALA A 120 -4.74 4.94 14.94
N ASP A 121 -3.45 5.21 14.69
CA ASP A 121 -2.32 4.66 15.47
C ASP A 121 -1.76 5.69 16.48
N GLY A 122 -2.13 6.97 16.32
CA GLY A 122 -1.68 8.07 17.16
C GLY A 122 -0.29 8.63 16.84
N ARG A 123 0.35 8.20 15.74
CA ARG A 123 1.72 8.61 15.37
C ARG A 123 1.71 9.52 14.14
N PRO A 124 2.02 10.81 14.26
CA PRO A 124 2.17 11.68 13.10
C PRO A 124 3.50 11.39 12.38
N GLU A 125 3.50 11.48 11.05
CA GLU A 125 4.70 11.37 10.21
C GLU A 125 4.82 12.59 9.29
N GLY A 126 5.80 13.47 9.57
CA GLY A 126 5.96 14.73 8.87
C GLY A 126 4.75 15.66 9.04
N LEU A 127 3.94 15.79 7.99
CA LEU A 127 2.68 16.55 8.02
C LEU A 127 1.43 15.68 8.19
N ALA A 128 1.54 14.35 8.02
CA ALA A 128 0.41 13.44 8.18
C ALA A 128 0.13 13.22 9.67
N THR A 129 -1.14 13.31 10.06
CA THR A 129 -1.59 12.86 11.39
C THR A 129 -1.70 11.34 11.43
N GLY A 130 -1.62 10.74 12.62
CA GLY A 130 -1.84 9.29 12.85
C GLY A 130 -3.29 8.82 12.67
N ARG A 131 -4.02 9.41 11.72
CA ARG A 131 -5.36 9.09 11.19
C ARG A 131 -5.38 9.07 9.66
N GLU A 132 -4.40 9.71 9.02
CA GLU A 132 -4.31 9.89 7.59
C GLU A 132 -3.52 8.73 6.98
N TRP A 133 -4.17 7.96 6.10
CA TRP A 133 -3.53 6.81 5.46
C TRP A 133 -3.52 6.99 3.94
N ARG A 134 -2.42 6.55 3.32
CA ARG A 134 -2.31 6.57 1.86
C ARG A 134 -3.27 5.53 1.26
N THR A 135 -4.08 5.92 0.29
CA THR A 135 -4.99 5.02 -0.41
C THR A 135 -4.22 3.82 -0.99
N ALA A 136 -4.42 2.63 -0.45
CA ALA A 136 -3.78 1.42 -0.96
C ALA A 136 -4.32 1.06 -2.36
N PRO A 137 -3.45 0.83 -3.36
CA PRO A 137 -3.86 0.23 -4.62
C PRO A 137 -4.56 -1.11 -4.40
N LEU A 138 -5.67 -1.34 -5.08
CA LEU A 138 -6.45 -2.58 -4.98
C LEU A 138 -6.03 -3.62 -6.02
N TRP A 139 -5.08 -3.32 -6.91
CA TRP A 139 -4.55 -4.30 -7.85
C TRP A 139 -3.86 -5.47 -7.13
N GLY A 140 -4.17 -6.70 -7.55
CA GLY A 140 -3.74 -7.93 -6.89
C GLY A 140 -4.31 -8.14 -5.47
N ILE A 141 -5.27 -7.34 -4.99
CA ILE A 141 -5.80 -7.51 -3.61
C ILE A 141 -6.47 -8.88 -3.43
N GLY A 142 -7.04 -9.43 -4.50
CA GLY A 142 -7.59 -10.79 -4.51
C GLY A 142 -6.53 -11.91 -4.49
N LEU A 143 -5.23 -11.61 -4.44
CA LEU A 143 -4.15 -12.59 -4.31
C LEU A 143 -3.63 -12.72 -2.87
N ASN A 144 -4.02 -11.83 -1.96
CA ASN A 144 -3.54 -11.83 -0.57
C ASN A 144 -3.69 -13.20 0.12
N ASP A 145 -4.78 -13.91 -0.17
CA ASP A 145 -5.12 -15.21 0.44
C ASP A 145 -4.30 -16.38 -0.14
N ALA A 146 -3.75 -16.23 -1.36
CA ALA A 146 -2.78 -17.15 -1.95
C ALA A 146 -1.32 -16.85 -1.52
N MET A 147 -1.05 -15.64 -1.04
CA MET A 147 0.31 -15.17 -0.69
C MET A 147 0.64 -15.23 0.82
N ARG A 148 -0.35 -15.47 1.70
CA ARG A 148 -0.15 -15.49 3.16
C ARG A 148 -0.41 -16.86 3.80
N ALA A 149 0.66 -17.61 4.02
CA ALA A 149 0.66 -18.75 4.93
C ALA A 149 0.32 -18.28 6.36
N GLY A 150 -0.91 -18.56 6.82
CA GLY A 150 -1.46 -18.07 8.09
C GLY A 150 -2.73 -17.22 7.95
N GLY A 151 -3.24 -16.98 6.73
CA GLY A 151 -4.47 -16.22 6.49
C GLY A 151 -4.25 -14.71 6.40
N VAL A 152 -5.25 -13.98 5.88
CA VAL A 152 -5.11 -12.57 5.51
C VAL A 152 -5.46 -11.62 6.64
N GLY A 153 -4.64 -10.57 6.76
CA GLY A 153 -5.00 -9.32 7.40
C GLY A 153 -5.01 -8.21 6.36
N TYR A 154 -6.11 -7.47 6.28
CA TYR A 154 -6.29 -6.25 5.50
C TYR A 154 -6.20 -5.02 6.43
N LEU A 155 -6.01 -3.82 5.84
CA LEU A 155 -5.67 -2.56 6.52
C LEU A 155 -4.24 -2.52 7.07
N HIS A 156 -3.77 -1.36 7.52
CA HIS A 156 -2.36 -1.10 7.88
C HIS A 156 -1.83 -2.00 9.01
N ASP A 157 -2.69 -2.42 9.94
CA ASP A 157 -2.37 -3.31 11.07
C ASP A 157 -2.84 -4.75 10.86
N GLY A 158 -3.42 -5.06 9.70
CA GLY A 158 -3.95 -6.38 9.37
C GLY A 158 -5.18 -6.80 10.18
N ARG A 159 -5.86 -5.92 10.92
CA ARG A 159 -6.98 -6.31 11.82
C ARG A 159 -8.16 -6.97 11.12
N ALA A 160 -8.38 -6.66 9.85
CA ALA A 160 -9.55 -7.10 9.10
C ALA A 160 -9.26 -8.42 8.39
N ARG A 161 -10.08 -9.45 8.62
CA ARG A 161 -9.89 -10.82 8.11
C ARG A 161 -10.52 -11.04 6.75
N THR A 162 -11.34 -10.11 6.28
CA THR A 162 -12.05 -10.15 5.00
C THR A 162 -12.12 -8.77 4.37
N LEU A 163 -12.31 -8.71 3.05
CA LEU A 163 -12.57 -7.47 2.32
C LEU A 163 -13.80 -6.71 2.85
N LEU A 164 -14.87 -7.42 3.25
CA LEU A 164 -16.06 -6.79 3.83
C LEU A 164 -15.78 -6.19 5.21
N GLU A 165 -15.03 -6.88 6.07
CA GLU A 165 -14.59 -6.34 7.36
C GLU A 165 -13.70 -5.10 7.15
N ALA A 166 -12.79 -5.14 6.17
CA ALA A 166 -11.94 -4.00 5.83
C ALA A 166 -12.77 -2.78 5.41
N ILE A 167 -13.77 -2.94 4.54
CA ILE A 167 -14.71 -1.87 4.16
C ILE A 167 -15.45 -1.32 5.39
N LEU A 168 -15.93 -2.19 6.29
CA LEU A 168 -16.69 -1.77 7.47
C LEU A 168 -15.85 -0.99 8.51
N TRP A 169 -14.52 -1.10 8.46
CA TRP A 169 -13.61 -0.26 9.26
C TRP A 169 -13.40 1.16 8.71
N HIS A 170 -13.76 1.46 7.45
CA HIS A 170 -13.51 2.77 6.84
C HIS A 170 -14.33 3.88 7.53
N GLY A 171 -13.63 4.73 8.30
CA GLY A 171 -14.19 5.90 8.97
C GLY A 171 -13.93 7.20 8.18
N GLY A 172 -13.86 8.31 8.92
CA GLY A 172 -13.52 9.65 8.40
C GLY A 172 -14.21 10.01 7.08
N GLU A 173 -13.41 10.37 6.07
CA GLU A 173 -13.87 10.74 4.72
C GLU A 173 -14.62 9.60 4.02
N ALA A 174 -14.19 8.35 4.22
CA ALA A 174 -14.74 7.17 3.56
C ALA A 174 -16.05 6.65 4.21
N ARG A 175 -16.44 7.17 5.37
CA ARG A 175 -17.67 6.77 6.10
C ARG A 175 -18.93 6.75 5.22
N PRO A 176 -19.24 7.75 4.37
CA PRO A 176 -20.45 7.72 3.54
C PRO A 176 -20.44 6.61 2.48
N ALA A 177 -19.26 6.17 2.02
CA ALA A 177 -19.13 5.04 1.11
C ALA A 177 -19.32 3.71 1.86
N ARG A 178 -18.71 3.57 3.05
CA ARG A 178 -18.94 2.44 3.96
C ARG A 178 -20.43 2.27 4.27
N ASP A 179 -21.11 3.32 4.70
CA ASP A 179 -22.48 3.25 5.18
C ASP A 179 -23.46 2.83 4.08
N LYS A 180 -23.21 3.23 2.82
CA LYS A 180 -23.91 2.69 1.65
C LYS A 180 -23.64 1.20 1.44
N VAL A 181 -22.40 0.73 1.56
CA VAL A 181 -22.08 -0.70 1.42
C VAL A 181 -22.72 -1.52 2.54
N ALA A 182 -22.75 -1.02 3.77
CA ALA A 182 -23.47 -1.64 4.88
C ALA A 182 -24.98 -1.79 4.57
N ALA A 183 -25.59 -0.77 3.94
CA ALA A 183 -27.00 -0.76 3.54
C ALA A 183 -27.34 -1.56 2.25
N MET A 184 -26.34 -2.03 1.48
CA MET A 184 -26.60 -2.82 0.26
C MET A 184 -27.26 -4.18 0.54
N PRO A 185 -28.09 -4.72 -0.37
CA PRO A 185 -28.56 -6.10 -0.31
C PRO A 185 -27.39 -7.11 -0.25
N PRO A 186 -27.55 -8.29 0.40
CA PRO A 186 -26.49 -9.30 0.52
C PRO A 186 -25.84 -9.67 -0.81
N GLU A 187 -26.64 -9.78 -1.87
CA GLU A 187 -26.24 -10.18 -3.23
C GLU A 187 -25.42 -9.07 -3.89
N THR A 188 -25.77 -7.80 -3.62
CA THR A 188 -25.02 -6.64 -4.10
C THR A 188 -23.68 -6.50 -3.37
N ARG A 189 -23.63 -6.82 -2.07
CA ARG A 189 -22.36 -6.94 -1.33
C ARG A 189 -21.52 -8.11 -1.86
N ALA A 190 -22.10 -9.28 -2.11
CA ALA A 190 -21.38 -10.44 -2.67
C ALA A 190 -20.83 -10.17 -4.08
N ALA A 191 -21.55 -9.41 -4.91
CA ALA A 191 -21.02 -8.93 -6.19
C ALA A 191 -19.86 -7.94 -5.97
N LEU A 192 -19.99 -6.96 -5.07
CA LEU A 192 -18.94 -6.01 -4.72
C LEU A 192 -17.65 -6.70 -4.25
N ILE A 193 -17.75 -7.70 -3.38
CA ILE A 193 -16.59 -8.47 -2.92
C ILE A 193 -15.96 -9.25 -4.07
N ARG A 194 -16.74 -9.92 -4.93
CA ARG A 194 -16.18 -10.60 -6.13
C ARG A 194 -15.56 -9.65 -7.16
N PHE A 195 -15.99 -8.39 -7.22
CA PHE A 195 -15.28 -7.37 -7.99
C PHE A 195 -13.91 -7.04 -7.39
N LEU A 196 -13.79 -6.97 -6.06
CA LEU A 196 -12.51 -6.74 -5.37
C LEU A 196 -11.59 -7.96 -5.46
N GLU A 197 -12.12 -9.18 -5.34
CA GLU A 197 -11.38 -10.44 -5.57
C GLU A 197 -10.94 -10.60 -7.04
N SER A 198 -11.59 -9.90 -7.97
CA SER A 198 -11.19 -9.83 -9.39
C SER A 198 -9.97 -8.92 -9.63
N LEU A 199 -9.66 -7.99 -8.71
CA LEU A 199 -8.52 -7.06 -8.81
C LEU A 199 -7.19 -7.69 -8.40
#